data_AF-A0A1L9V677-F1
#
_entry.id   AF-A0A1L9V677-F1
#
_cell.length_a   1.000
_cell.length_b   1.000
_cell.length_c   1.000
_cell.angle_alpha   90.00
_cell.angle_beta   90.00
_cell.angle_gamma   90.00
#
_symmetry.space_group_name_H-M   'P 1'
#
loop_
_entity.id
_entity.type
_entity.pdbx_description
1 polymer ?
#
loop_
_entity_poly.entity_id
_entity_poly.type
_entity_poly.pdbx_seq_one_letter_code
_entity_poly.pdbx_strand_id
1 'polypeptide(L)'
;MANIERMAEPHRILLTTEILEKIFLYTDMRSVLTSARVSKHWHKLIKESYELQAHLFFKPALSSSGTTKRLRNLLLDSDLWSIFYRQELNTTRRHASYDRLKLPFMDAAKEDAYLRQEARNWDRLNSNS
;
A
#
# COMPACT_ATOMS: atom_id res chain seq x y z
N MET A 1 -28.04 -13.75 -36.78
CA MET A 1 -27.72 -13.26 -35.41
C MET A 1 -26.31 -13.73 -35.06
N ALA A 2 -25.27 -13.00 -35.47
CA ALA A 2 -23.88 -13.44 -35.30
C ALA A 2 -22.99 -12.34 -34.71
N ASN A 3 -22.04 -12.77 -33.87
CA ASN A 3 -20.90 -12.05 -33.29
C ASN A 3 -21.16 -11.08 -32.13
N ILE A 4 -21.29 -11.64 -30.93
CA ILE A 4 -20.93 -10.96 -29.67
C ILE A 4 -19.93 -11.83 -28.90
N GLU A 5 -18.79 -12.15 -29.50
CA GLU A 5 -17.60 -12.61 -28.77
C GLU A 5 -16.34 -12.09 -29.48
N ARG A 6 -16.16 -10.76 -29.52
CA ARG A 6 -14.80 -10.24 -29.65
C ARG A 6 -14.16 -10.34 -28.27
N MET A 7 -13.63 -11.52 -27.95
CA MET A 7 -12.55 -11.62 -26.97
C MET A 7 -11.44 -10.72 -27.50
N ALA A 8 -11.18 -9.62 -26.81
CA ALA A 8 -10.10 -8.71 -27.17
C ALA A 8 -8.78 -9.47 -26.99
N GLU A 9 -8.34 -10.13 -28.06
CA GLU A 9 -7.08 -10.85 -28.08
C GLU A 9 -5.96 -9.87 -27.73
N PRO A 10 -5.20 -10.13 -26.66
CA PRO A 10 -4.13 -9.24 -26.27
C PRO A 10 -3.14 -9.11 -27.43
N HIS A 11 -2.77 -7.87 -27.78
CA HIS A 11 -1.80 -7.63 -28.83
C HIS A 11 -0.54 -8.46 -28.58
N ARG A 12 -0.10 -9.24 -29.57
CA ARG A 12 1.01 -10.20 -29.43
C ARG A 12 2.29 -9.59 -28.86
N ILE A 13 2.51 -8.30 -29.07
CA ILE A 13 3.65 -7.55 -28.53
C ILE A 13 3.60 -7.41 -27.00
N LEU A 14 2.41 -7.42 -26.39
CA LEU A 14 2.20 -7.38 -24.94
C LEU A 14 2.21 -8.78 -24.29
N LEU A 15 2.37 -9.84 -25.09
CA LEU A 15 2.67 -11.18 -24.59
C LEU A 15 4.17 -11.35 -24.31
N THR A 16 5.00 -10.44 -24.84
CA THR A 16 6.42 -10.38 -24.54
C THR A 16 6.60 -9.77 -23.16
N THR A 17 6.96 -10.63 -22.20
CA THR A 17 7.09 -10.27 -20.78
C THR A 17 8.08 -9.14 -20.54
N GLU A 18 9.16 -9.08 -21.31
CA GLU A 18 10.23 -8.09 -21.21
C GLU A 18 9.75 -6.69 -21.60
N ILE A 19 8.96 -6.60 -22.67
CA ILE A 19 8.40 -5.33 -23.14
C ILE A 19 7.38 -4.81 -22.13
N LEU A 20 6.49 -5.70 -21.67
CA LEU A 20 5.47 -5.35 -20.69
C LEU A 20 6.09 -4.92 -19.35
N GLU A 21 7.15 -5.60 -18.92
CA GLU A 21 7.91 -5.23 -17.73
C GLU A 21 8.51 -3.83 -17.86
N LYS A 22 9.16 -3.51 -18.99
CA LYS A 22 9.68 -2.16 -19.24
C LYS A 22 8.58 -1.11 -19.25
N ILE A 23 7.43 -1.37 -19.89
CA ILE A 23 6.28 -0.46 -19.85
C ILE A 23 5.86 -0.17 -18.41
N PHE A 24 5.71 -1.21 -17.59
CA PHE A 24 5.33 -1.04 -16.18
C PHE A 24 6.38 -0.28 -15.36
N LEU A 25 7.68 -0.45 -15.65
CA LEU A 25 8.74 0.30 -14.97
C LEU A 25 8.72 1.81 -15.28
N TYR A 26 8.21 2.20 -16.45
CA TYR A 26 8.03 3.60 -16.84
C TYR A 26 6.64 4.17 -16.49
N THR A 27 5.76 3.35 -15.93
CA THR A 27 4.40 3.72 -15.57
C THR A 27 4.32 4.10 -14.08
N ASP A 28 3.35 4.93 -13.69
CA ASP A 28 3.16 5.28 -12.29
C ASP A 28 2.70 4.09 -11.45
N MET A 29 3.08 4.10 -10.16
CA MET A 29 2.84 3.01 -9.22
C MET A 29 1.35 2.62 -9.10
N ARG A 30 0.43 3.61 -9.13
CA ARG A 30 -1.02 3.34 -9.02
C ARG A 30 -1.54 2.63 -10.26
N SER A 31 -1.13 3.09 -11.44
CA SER A 31 -1.51 2.45 -12.70
C SER A 31 -0.97 1.02 -12.80
N VAL A 32 0.24 0.74 -12.31
CA VAL A 32 0.77 -0.64 -12.27
C VAL A 32 -0.04 -1.52 -11.31
N LEU A 33 -0.38 -1.03 -10.11
CA LEU A 33 -1.18 -1.80 -9.16
C LEU A 33 -2.61 -2.05 -9.65
N THR A 34 -3.20 -1.10 -10.36
CA THR A 34 -4.55 -1.26 -10.94
C THR A 34 -4.53 -2.16 -12.16
N SER A 35 -3.49 -2.13 -12.99
CA SER A 35 -3.33 -3.01 -14.16
C SER A 35 -3.25 -4.50 -13.78
N ALA A 36 -2.75 -4.80 -12.57
CA ALA A 36 -2.74 -6.16 -12.01
C ALA A 36 -4.16 -6.77 -11.89
N ARG A 37 -5.22 -5.97 -11.90
CA ARG A 37 -6.62 -6.45 -11.83
C ARG A 37 -7.21 -6.78 -13.20
N VAL A 38 -6.58 -6.30 -14.28
CA VAL A 38 -7.10 -6.42 -15.66
C VAL A 38 -6.78 -7.79 -16.26
N SER A 39 -5.63 -8.37 -15.93
CA SER A 39 -5.19 -9.66 -16.48
C SER A 39 -4.40 -10.49 -15.48
N LYS A 40 -4.68 -11.80 -15.45
CA LYS A 40 -3.91 -12.79 -14.67
C LYS A 40 -2.45 -12.84 -15.13
N HIS A 41 -2.19 -12.64 -16.41
CA HIS A 41 -0.83 -12.62 -16.96
C HIS A 41 -0.04 -11.42 -16.41
N TRP A 42 -0.66 -10.25 -16.37
CA TRP A 42 -0.03 -9.03 -15.86
C TRP A 42 0.21 -9.10 -14.36
N HIS A 43 -0.78 -9.62 -13.62
CA HIS A 43 -0.64 -9.89 -12.19
C HIS A 43 0.55 -10.82 -11.90
N LYS A 44 0.67 -11.91 -12.68
CA LYS A 44 1.78 -12.86 -12.54
C LYS A 44 3.13 -12.18 -12.80
N LEU A 45 3.25 -11.42 -13.88
CA LEU A 45 4.48 -10.68 -14.22
C LEU A 45 4.90 -9.70 -13.11
N ILE A 46 3.95 -8.90 -12.61
CA ILE A 46 4.20 -7.94 -11.52
C ILE A 46 4.69 -8.65 -10.26
N LYS A 47 4.18 -9.85 -9.97
CA LYS A 47 4.55 -10.63 -8.77
C LYS A 47 5.92 -11.30 -8.91
N GLU A 48 6.25 -11.80 -10.10
CA GLU A 48 7.46 -12.59 -10.34
C GLU A 48 8.68 -11.72 -10.64
N SER A 49 8.53 -10.59 -11.32
CA SER A 49 9.64 -9.67 -11.63
C SER A 49 10.21 -9.02 -10.37
N TYR A 50 11.53 -9.12 -10.21
CA TYR A 50 12.24 -8.43 -9.13
C TYR A 50 12.25 -6.91 -9.34
N GLU A 51 12.51 -6.44 -10.58
CA GLU A 51 12.59 -5.01 -10.88
C GLU A 51 11.26 -4.32 -10.58
N LEU A 52 10.13 -4.93 -10.95
CA LEU A 52 8.80 -4.41 -10.65
C LEU A 52 8.49 -4.41 -9.15
N GLN A 53 8.83 -5.50 -8.45
CA GLN A 53 8.63 -5.57 -7.00
C GLN A 53 9.48 -4.52 -6.26
N ALA A 54 10.70 -4.25 -6.72
CA ALA A 54 11.54 -3.18 -6.18
C ALA A 54 10.98 -1.80 -6.51
N HIS A 55 10.50 -1.57 -7.74
CA HIS A 55 9.85 -0.33 -8.17
C HIS A 55 8.58 -0.01 -7.35
N LEU A 56 7.80 -1.04 -7.00
CA LEU A 56 6.61 -0.94 -6.15
C LEU A 56 6.92 -0.90 -4.65
N PHE A 57 8.20 -0.89 -4.25
CA PHE A 57 8.65 -0.93 -2.85
C PHE A 57 8.23 -2.19 -2.06
N PHE A 58 7.89 -3.29 -2.74
CA PHE A 58 7.63 -4.59 -2.10
C PHE A 58 8.91 -5.38 -1.81
N LYS A 59 9.97 -5.12 -2.58
CA LYS A 59 11.32 -5.64 -2.32
C LYS A 59 12.31 -4.49 -2.16
N PRO A 60 13.39 -4.67 -1.38
CA PRO A 60 14.45 -3.68 -1.31
C PRO A 60 15.11 -3.54 -2.68
N ALA A 61 15.50 -2.32 -3.07
CA ALA A 61 16.35 -2.16 -4.24
C ALA A 61 17.75 -2.71 -3.93
N LEU A 62 18.34 -3.49 -4.86
CA LEU A 62 19.72 -3.97 -4.79
C LEU A 62 20.67 -2.76 -4.88
N SER A 63 20.97 -2.15 -3.73
CA SER A 63 22.03 -1.16 -3.50
C SER A 63 22.08 0.04 -4.45
N SER A 64 21.68 1.22 -3.95
CA SER A 64 22.39 2.44 -4.31
C SER A 64 23.41 2.74 -3.21
N SER A 65 24.68 2.55 -3.56
CA SER A 65 25.81 3.01 -2.76
C SER A 65 25.68 4.51 -2.48
N GLY A 66 25.61 4.87 -1.20
CA GLY A 66 26.21 6.08 -0.65
C GLY A 66 25.53 7.45 -0.78
N THR A 67 24.65 7.72 -1.76
CA THR A 67 24.28 9.15 -2.00
C THR A 67 22.90 9.45 -2.58
N THR A 68 22.04 8.45 -2.80
CA THR A 68 20.70 8.74 -3.33
C THR A 68 19.75 9.11 -2.20
N LYS A 69 19.08 10.26 -2.35
CA LYS A 69 17.99 10.69 -1.45
C LYS A 69 17.03 9.50 -1.29
N ARG A 70 16.86 9.05 -0.04
CA ARG A 70 15.95 7.95 0.32
C ARG A 70 14.60 8.17 -0.35
N LEU A 71 14.32 7.40 -1.41
CA LEU A 71 13.04 7.40 -2.10
C LEU A 71 11.98 6.92 -1.13
N ARG A 72 10.95 7.74 -0.91
CA ARG A 72 9.77 7.37 -0.13
C ARG A 72 8.72 6.81 -1.06
N ASN A 73 8.01 5.79 -0.59
CA ASN A 73 6.85 5.29 -1.30
C ASN A 73 5.76 6.39 -1.29
N LEU A 74 5.47 6.93 -2.47
CA LEU A 74 4.50 8.02 -2.64
C LEU A 74 3.07 7.60 -2.26
N LEU A 75 2.72 6.31 -2.41
CA LEU A 75 1.42 5.79 -1.97
C LEU A 75 1.27 5.85 -0.46
N LEU A 76 2.37 5.62 0.27
CA LEU A 76 2.38 5.83 1.70
C LEU A 76 2.12 7.31 1.95
N ASP A 77 3.01 8.20 1.49
CA ASP A 77 2.97 9.65 1.78
C ASP A 77 1.62 10.33 1.52
N SER A 78 0.88 9.96 0.47
CA SER A 78 -0.38 10.65 0.13
C SER A 78 -1.67 9.93 0.56
N ASP A 79 -1.78 8.61 0.38
CA ASP A 79 -3.08 7.93 0.41
C ASP A 79 -3.19 6.91 1.54
N LEU A 80 -2.09 6.23 1.85
CA LEU A 80 -2.11 5.07 2.75
C LEU A 80 -1.76 5.43 4.20
N TRP A 81 -0.99 6.51 4.44
CA TRP A 81 -0.71 6.95 5.82
C TRP A 81 -1.99 7.32 6.58
N SER A 82 -2.95 7.98 5.94
CA SER A 82 -4.21 8.37 6.59
C SER A 82 -5.07 7.16 6.98
N ILE A 83 -4.94 6.04 6.25
CA ILE A 83 -5.77 4.84 6.40
C ILE A 83 -5.14 3.85 7.39
N PHE A 84 -3.83 3.59 7.29
CA PHE A 84 -3.18 2.52 8.05
C PHE A 84 -2.54 2.95 9.37
N TYR A 85 -2.29 4.25 9.58
CA TYR A 85 -1.67 4.65 10.83
C TYR A 85 -2.66 4.78 11.98
N ARG A 86 -2.20 4.30 13.14
CA ARG A 86 -2.78 4.59 14.45
C ARG A 86 -2.90 6.10 14.58
N GLN A 87 -4.13 6.59 14.56
CA GLN A 87 -4.43 7.98 14.92
C GLN A 87 -4.17 8.13 16.42
N GLU A 88 -3.42 9.15 16.79
CA GLU A 88 -3.08 9.36 18.20
C GLU A 88 -4.31 9.87 18.96
N LEU A 89 -4.55 9.30 20.14
CA LEU A 89 -5.52 9.81 21.09
C LEU A 89 -5.02 11.17 21.59
N ASN A 90 -5.84 12.22 21.50
CA ASN A 90 -5.52 13.53 22.04
C ASN A 90 -5.24 13.49 23.55
N THR A 91 -5.76 12.47 24.24
CA THR A 91 -5.64 12.28 25.69
C THR A 91 -4.33 11.61 26.15
N THR A 92 -3.53 11.01 25.26
CA THR A 92 -2.31 10.28 25.65
C THR A 92 -1.07 11.19 25.67
N ARG A 93 -0.35 11.22 26.81
CA ARG A 93 0.90 11.99 26.94
C ARG A 93 2.01 11.38 26.08
N ARG A 94 2.65 12.20 25.24
CA ARG A 94 3.66 11.75 24.27
C ARG A 94 4.85 11.06 24.94
N HIS A 95 5.29 9.95 24.34
CA HIS A 95 6.68 9.51 24.46
C HIS A 95 7.49 10.19 23.35
N ALA A 96 8.60 10.84 23.71
CA ALA A 96 9.44 11.62 22.79
C ALA A 96 9.96 10.82 21.56
N SER A 97 9.93 9.48 21.62
CA SER A 97 10.27 8.61 20.50
C SER A 97 9.28 8.67 19.33
N TYR A 98 8.03 9.09 19.55
CA TYR A 98 6.98 9.13 18.53
C TYR A 98 6.87 10.48 17.80
N ASP A 99 7.45 11.57 18.32
CA ASP A 99 7.42 12.90 17.69
C ASP A 99 8.05 12.90 16.27
N ARG A 100 8.93 11.94 15.96
CA ARG A 100 9.52 11.82 14.60
C ARG A 100 8.54 11.32 13.54
N LEU A 101 7.44 10.68 13.94
CA LEU A 101 6.50 10.04 13.01
C LEU A 101 5.40 10.99 12.51
N LYS A 102 5.26 12.20 13.09
CA LYS A 102 4.23 13.21 12.72
C LYS A 102 2.85 12.58 12.48
N LEU A 103 2.39 11.75 13.41
CA LEU A 103 1.13 11.05 13.26
C LEU A 103 -0.06 12.03 13.33
N PRO A 104 -1.10 11.84 12.52
CA PRO A 104 -2.31 12.65 12.62
C PRO A 104 -3.07 12.32 13.90
N PHE A 105 -3.60 13.36 14.55
CA PHE A 105 -4.48 13.23 15.71
C PHE A 105 -5.82 12.61 15.31
N MET A 106 -6.37 11.78 16.20
CA MET A 106 -7.72 11.26 16.04
C MET A 106 -8.74 12.38 16.22
N ASP A 107 -9.84 12.30 15.46
CA ASP A 107 -10.98 13.20 15.68
C ASP A 107 -11.56 12.98 17.09
N ALA A 108 -11.95 14.06 17.76
CA ALA A 108 -12.37 14.04 19.16
C ALA A 108 -13.64 13.19 19.36
N ALA A 109 -14.58 13.22 18.41
CA ALA A 109 -15.79 12.41 18.47
C ALA A 109 -15.48 10.91 18.31
N LYS A 110 -14.50 10.58 17.46
CA LYS A 110 -14.04 9.21 17.23
C LYS A 110 -13.25 8.69 18.44
N GLU A 111 -12.40 9.52 19.02
CA GLU A 111 -11.66 9.22 20.25
C GLU A 111 -12.60 8.96 21.44
N ASP A 112 -13.62 9.79 21.64
CA ASP A 112 -14.62 9.57 22.69
C ASP A 112 -15.29 8.20 22.53
N ALA A 113 -15.68 7.82 21.31
CA ALA A 113 -16.27 6.51 21.02
C ALA A 113 -15.33 5.33 21.39
N TYR A 114 -14.02 5.47 21.19
CA TYR A 114 -13.02 4.46 21.61
C TYR A 114 -12.75 4.45 23.12
N LEU A 115 -12.89 5.60 23.78
CA LEU A 115 -12.63 5.76 25.22
C LEU A 115 -13.86 5.52 26.10
N ARG A 116 -15.05 5.29 25.52
CA ARG A 116 -16.27 4.93 26.27
C ARG A 116 -15.97 3.78 27.24
N GLN A 117 -16.41 3.95 28.49
CA GLN A 117 -16.16 3.03 29.62
C GLN A 117 -16.47 1.55 29.31
N GLU A 118 -17.42 1.30 28.41
CA GLU A 118 -17.84 -0.04 27.99
C GLU A 118 -16.74 -0.80 27.24
N ALA A 119 -15.91 -0.10 26.46
CA ALA A 119 -14.75 -0.67 25.77
C ALA A 119 -13.59 -1.00 26.73
N ARG A 120 -13.54 -0.35 27.91
CA ARG A 120 -12.51 -0.56 28.93
C ARG A 120 -12.76 -1.80 29.80
N ASN A 121 -13.96 -2.39 29.73
CA ASN A 121 -14.31 -3.59 30.49
C ASN A 121 -13.88 -4.91 29.82
N TRP A 122 -13.37 -4.87 28.58
CA TRP A 122 -12.91 -6.07 27.87
C TRP A 122 -11.68 -6.71 28.56
N ASP A 123 -10.80 -5.92 29.18
CA ASP A 123 -9.67 -6.45 29.96
C ASP A 123 -10.13 -7.17 31.24
N ARG A 124 -11.26 -6.76 31.85
CA ARG A 124 -11.82 -7.43 33.03
C ARG A 124 -12.53 -8.74 32.71
N LEU A 125 -13.07 -8.86 31.49
CA LEU A 125 -13.71 -10.08 31.01
C LEU A 125 -12.69 -11.20 30.74
N ASN A 126 -11.45 -10.85 30.38
CA ASN A 126 -10.39 -11.83 30.09
C ASN A 126 -9.48 -12.15 31.29
N SER A 127 -9.58 -11.43 32.43
CA SER A 127 -8.76 -11.72 33.62
C SER A 127 -9.37 -12.74 34.59
N ASN A 128 -10.60 -13.20 34.33
CA ASN A 128 -11.35 -14.12 35.21
C ASN A 128 -11.62 -15.49 34.55
N SER A 129 -10.82 -15.87 33.54
CA SER A 129 -10.93 -17.18 32.87
C SER A 129 -9.72 -18.06 33.12
#